data_AF-A0A7Z2ZIM8-F1
#
_entry.id   AF-A0A7Z2ZIM8-F1
#
_cell.length_a   1.000
_cell.length_b   1.000
_cell.length_c   1.000
_cell.angle_alpha   90.00
_cell.angle_beta   90.00
_cell.angle_gamma   90.00
#
_symmetry.space_group_name_H-M   'P 1'
#
loop_
_entity.id
_entity.type
_entity.pdbx_description
1 polymer ?
#
loop_
_entity_poly.entity_id
_entity_poly.type
_entity_poly.pdbx_seq_one_letter_code
_entity_poly.pdbx_strand_id
1 'polypeptide(L)'
;MHRSFRSQVVLAVCASTLLIAAPPASADLFGTAESVARSWIGHDASELMMQWPVGKGLYTSENTETQETAYTYNFGIEAHYRTNYWTTQGGVIGMAGGGNGIARTPIFEQNQHSEEVFVPAEHHCEITFIADSSGTITRYDFGGSKCNDHVRSWGRPKRKK
;
A
#
# COMPACT_ATOMS: atom_id res chain seq x y z
N MET A 1 -78.74 -16.60 -28.27
CA MET A 1 -79.01 -16.16 -26.88
C MET A 1 -77.68 -16.15 -26.11
N HIS A 2 -77.45 -15.09 -25.33
CA HIS A 2 -76.20 -14.74 -24.64
C HIS A 2 -75.67 -15.76 -23.60
N ARG A 3 -74.34 -15.78 -23.43
CA ARG A 3 -73.53 -15.80 -22.18
C ARG A 3 -72.09 -16.21 -22.57
N SER A 4 -71.07 -15.34 -22.59
CA SER A 4 -70.33 -14.70 -21.48
C SER A 4 -69.91 -15.68 -20.36
N PHE A 5 -68.64 -16.10 -20.31
CA PHE A 5 -67.62 -15.61 -19.36
C PHE A 5 -66.32 -16.43 -19.46
N ARG A 6 -65.19 -15.72 -19.37
CA ARG A 6 -63.80 -16.20 -19.28
C ARG A 6 -63.59 -17.12 -18.07
N SER A 7 -62.59 -18.01 -18.15
CA SER A 7 -61.27 -17.82 -17.49
C SER A 7 -60.67 -19.12 -16.94
N GLN A 8 -59.34 -19.22 -17.07
CA GLN A 8 -58.40 -20.13 -16.39
C GLN A 8 -58.45 -21.58 -16.92
N VAL A 9 -57.37 -22.20 -17.36
CA VAL A 9 -56.08 -22.40 -16.70
C VAL A 9 -55.12 -22.91 -17.77
N VAL A 10 -54.08 -22.17 -18.17
CA VAL A 10 -52.77 -22.75 -18.56
C VAL A 10 -51.75 -21.61 -18.50
N LEU A 11 -51.06 -21.47 -17.37
CA LEU A 11 -49.83 -20.70 -17.28
C LEU A 11 -48.86 -21.52 -16.44
N ALA A 12 -48.26 -22.51 -17.10
CA ALA A 12 -47.08 -23.20 -16.65
C ALA A 12 -46.15 -23.30 -17.87
N VAL A 13 -44.86 -23.26 -17.62
CA VAL A 13 -43.75 -23.35 -18.58
C VAL A 13 -43.37 -22.02 -19.24
N CYS A 14 -42.56 -21.23 -18.51
CA CYS A 14 -41.49 -20.40 -19.07
C CYS A 14 -40.70 -19.75 -17.91
N ALA A 15 -39.97 -20.57 -17.14
CA ALA A 15 -39.05 -20.05 -16.11
C ALA A 15 -37.82 -20.96 -16.03
N SER A 16 -37.08 -21.10 -17.14
CA SER A 16 -35.84 -21.88 -17.16
C SER A 16 -34.85 -21.37 -18.20
N THR A 17 -34.62 -20.06 -18.29
CA THR A 17 -33.45 -19.49 -18.98
C THR A 17 -33.25 -18.06 -18.50
N LEU A 18 -32.29 -17.84 -17.59
CA LEU A 18 -31.48 -16.63 -17.44
C LEU A 18 -30.52 -16.84 -16.25
N LEU A 19 -29.69 -17.88 -16.35
CA LEU A 19 -28.38 -17.85 -15.70
C LEU A 19 -27.51 -16.92 -16.55
N ILE A 20 -27.71 -15.62 -16.37
CA ILE A 20 -26.73 -14.61 -16.75
C ILE A 20 -25.51 -14.95 -15.91
N ALA A 21 -24.46 -15.45 -16.55
CA ALA A 21 -23.13 -15.39 -15.99
C ALA A 21 -22.87 -13.91 -15.71
N ALA A 22 -23.04 -13.50 -14.44
CA ALA A 22 -22.51 -12.23 -14.01
C ALA A 22 -21.03 -12.26 -14.37
N PRO A 23 -20.49 -11.26 -15.10
CA PRO A 23 -19.04 -11.13 -15.18
C PRO A 23 -18.53 -11.17 -13.73
N PRO A 24 -17.45 -11.89 -13.43
CA PRO A 24 -16.86 -11.79 -12.12
C PRO A 24 -16.62 -10.30 -11.90
N ALA A 25 -17.30 -9.72 -10.92
CA ALA A 25 -16.93 -8.43 -10.37
C ALA A 25 -15.58 -8.65 -9.70
N SER A 26 -14.53 -8.73 -10.53
CA SER A 26 -13.15 -8.76 -10.10
C SER A 26 -12.91 -7.48 -9.35
N ALA A 27 -12.45 -7.63 -8.11
CA ALA A 27 -12.11 -6.59 -7.18
C ALA A 27 -11.02 -5.67 -7.76
N ASP A 28 -11.42 -4.70 -8.57
CA ASP A 28 -10.61 -3.54 -8.98
C ASP A 28 -11.30 -2.24 -8.51
N LEU A 29 -11.91 -2.29 -7.33
CA LEU A 29 -12.53 -1.14 -6.69
C LEU A 29 -11.51 -0.05 -6.30
N PHE A 30 -10.22 -0.40 -6.32
CA PHE A 30 -9.08 0.49 -6.11
C PHE A 30 -8.05 0.19 -7.21
N GLY A 31 -8.16 0.90 -8.35
CA GLY A 31 -7.37 0.57 -9.55
C GLY A 31 -5.85 0.50 -9.37
N THR A 32 -5.15 -0.01 -10.39
CA THR A 32 -3.69 -0.21 -10.41
C THR A 32 -2.90 1.08 -10.14
N ALA A 33 -1.62 0.95 -9.77
CA ALA A 33 -0.72 2.09 -9.62
C ALA A 33 -0.74 3.00 -10.85
N GLU A 34 -0.77 2.39 -12.04
CA GLU A 34 -0.90 3.11 -13.31
C GLU A 34 -2.20 3.92 -13.40
N SER A 35 -3.34 3.36 -12.97
CA SER A 35 -4.62 4.09 -12.97
C SER A 35 -4.58 5.33 -12.07
N VAL A 36 -3.89 5.23 -10.91
CA VAL A 36 -3.71 6.34 -9.99
C VAL A 36 -2.78 7.39 -10.60
N ALA A 37 -1.62 6.99 -11.11
CA ALA A 37 -0.68 7.91 -11.75
C ALA A 37 -1.31 8.61 -12.97
N ARG A 38 -2.04 7.87 -13.81
CA ARG A 38 -2.76 8.42 -14.95
C ARG A 38 -3.83 9.43 -14.54
N SER A 39 -4.48 9.25 -13.40
CA SER A 39 -5.50 10.19 -12.92
C SER A 39 -4.94 11.59 -12.64
N TRP A 40 -3.63 11.72 -12.39
CA TRP A 40 -2.94 12.98 -12.12
C TRP A 40 -2.55 13.77 -13.38
N ILE A 41 -2.63 13.17 -14.57
CA ILE A 41 -2.36 13.91 -15.81
C ILE A 41 -3.37 15.06 -15.98
N GLY A 42 -2.87 16.26 -16.27
CA GLY A 42 -3.67 17.49 -16.40
C GLY A 42 -4.02 18.16 -15.07
N HIS A 43 -3.53 17.63 -13.95
CA HIS A 43 -3.65 18.25 -12.64
C HIS A 43 -2.40 19.02 -12.26
N ASP A 44 -2.57 19.96 -11.33
CA ASP A 44 -1.50 20.82 -10.86
C ASP A 44 -0.57 20.05 -9.91
N ALA A 45 0.75 20.21 -10.10
CA ALA A 45 1.75 19.56 -9.27
C ALA A 45 1.68 20.01 -7.80
N SER A 46 1.24 21.24 -7.51
CA SER A 46 1.00 21.69 -6.14
C SER A 46 -0.14 20.89 -5.47
N GLU A 47 -1.15 20.47 -6.23
CA GLU A 47 -2.20 19.58 -5.73
C GLU A 47 -1.63 18.20 -5.38
N LEU A 48 -0.76 17.67 -6.24
CA LEU A 48 -0.01 16.44 -5.99
C LEU A 48 0.82 16.56 -4.70
N MET A 49 1.55 17.66 -4.51
CA MET A 49 2.40 17.88 -3.34
C MET A 49 1.59 17.93 -2.04
N MET A 50 0.39 18.52 -2.06
CA MET A 50 -0.48 18.57 -0.88
C MET A 50 -1.02 17.19 -0.46
N GLN A 51 -1.11 16.24 -1.38
CA GLN A 51 -1.60 14.89 -1.12
C GLN A 51 -0.47 13.87 -0.92
N TRP A 52 0.79 14.26 -1.14
CA TRP A 52 1.90 13.34 -1.01
C TRP A 52 2.18 13.01 0.46
N PRO A 53 2.54 11.75 0.78
CA PRO A 53 2.98 11.41 2.12
C PRO A 53 4.19 12.28 2.48
N VAL A 54 4.06 13.06 3.54
CA VAL A 54 5.16 13.84 4.08
C VAL A 54 6.15 12.86 4.72
N GLY A 55 7.33 12.72 4.14
CA GLY A 55 8.30 11.73 4.58
C GLY A 55 9.57 11.74 3.75
N LYS A 56 10.45 10.79 4.07
CA LYS A 56 11.67 10.53 3.31
C LYS A 56 11.33 9.87 1.95
N GLY A 57 12.21 10.02 0.96
CA GLY A 57 12.01 9.44 -0.38
C GLY A 57 11.39 10.35 -1.45
N LEU A 58 11.13 11.63 -1.14
CA LEU A 58 10.74 12.64 -2.14
C LEU A 58 11.98 13.34 -2.72
N TYR A 59 12.09 13.35 -4.05
CA TYR A 59 13.12 14.06 -4.79
C TYR A 59 12.49 14.93 -5.88
N THR A 60 13.00 16.15 -6.05
CA THR A 60 12.58 17.07 -7.11
C THR A 60 13.79 17.39 -7.99
N SER A 61 13.61 17.33 -9.30
CA SER A 61 14.62 17.71 -10.28
C SER A 61 14.00 18.62 -11.33
N GLU A 62 14.68 19.70 -11.67
CA GLU A 62 14.23 20.66 -12.68
C GLU A 62 15.14 20.55 -13.91
N ASN A 63 14.54 20.47 -15.09
CA ASN A 63 15.25 20.57 -16.36
C ASN A 63 15.16 22.02 -16.85
N THR A 64 16.29 22.73 -16.83
CA THR A 64 16.35 24.14 -17.21
C THR A 64 16.18 24.38 -18.71
N GLU A 65 16.41 23.37 -19.55
CA GLU A 65 16.23 23.47 -21.02
C GLU A 65 14.76 23.30 -21.41
N THR A 66 14.08 22.31 -20.83
CA THR A 66 12.65 22.05 -21.13
C THR A 66 11.70 22.81 -20.20
N GLN A 67 12.21 23.43 -19.14
CA GLN A 67 11.44 24.05 -18.05
C GLN A 67 10.46 23.08 -17.39
N GLU A 68 10.81 21.79 -17.37
CA GLU A 68 9.99 20.76 -16.74
C GLU A 68 10.51 20.43 -15.35
N THR A 69 9.58 20.13 -14.45
CA THR A 69 9.90 19.71 -13.08
C THR A 69 9.47 18.27 -12.88
N ALA A 70 10.43 17.41 -12.58
CA ALA A 70 10.21 16.02 -12.20
C ALA A 70 10.09 15.92 -10.68
N TYR A 71 8.98 15.32 -10.24
CA TYR A 71 8.68 15.03 -8.86
C TYR A 71 8.71 13.50 -8.70
N THR A 72 9.72 12.97 -8.01
CA THR A 72 9.91 11.53 -7.81
C THR A 72 9.66 11.13 -6.37
N TYR A 73 8.84 10.10 -6.17
CA TYR A 73 8.61 9.51 -4.86
C TYR A 73 9.02 8.05 -4.82
N ASN A 74 9.80 7.70 -3.81
CA ASN A 74 10.27 6.35 -3.54
C ASN A 74 9.46 5.74 -2.39
N PHE A 75 8.67 4.72 -2.70
CA PHE A 75 7.94 3.91 -1.71
C PHE A 75 8.84 2.87 -1.01
N GLY A 76 10.14 3.04 -1.14
CA GLY A 76 11.17 2.21 -0.52
C GLY A 76 11.48 2.57 0.93
N ILE A 77 12.34 1.75 1.52
CA ILE A 77 12.95 2.02 2.83
C ILE A 77 14.33 2.61 2.57
N GLU A 78 14.61 3.81 3.08
CA GLU A 78 15.95 4.37 3.00
C GLU A 78 16.95 3.52 3.81
N ALA A 79 18.22 3.57 3.41
CA ALA A 79 19.28 2.93 4.17
C ALA A 79 19.31 3.46 5.61
N HIS A 80 19.35 2.56 6.58
CA HIS A 80 19.32 2.90 8.00
C HIS A 80 20.11 1.88 8.82
N TYR A 81 20.50 2.27 10.03
CA TYR A 81 21.01 1.34 11.02
C TYR A 81 19.87 0.84 11.88
N ARG A 82 19.84 -0.47 12.12
CA ARG A 82 18.92 -1.12 13.06
C ARG A 82 19.71 -1.77 14.17
N THR A 83 19.35 -1.49 15.42
CA THR A 83 19.92 -2.19 16.57
C THR A 83 19.12 -3.47 16.83
N ASN A 84 19.77 -4.62 16.72
CA ASN A 84 19.21 -5.90 17.15
C ASN A 84 19.54 -6.11 18.64
N TYR A 85 18.55 -6.53 19.43
CA TYR A 85 18.72 -6.85 20.84
C TYR A 85 18.44 -8.33 21.07
N TRP A 86 19.28 -9.00 21.86
CA TRP A 86 19.02 -10.36 22.32
C TRP A 86 19.63 -10.58 23.69
N THR A 87 19.15 -11.60 24.39
CA THR A 87 19.68 -12.01 25.68
C THR A 87 20.27 -13.41 25.60
N THR A 88 21.38 -13.63 26.29
CA THR A 88 21.94 -14.96 26.51
C THR A 88 21.97 -15.25 28.00
N GLN A 89 21.69 -16.49 28.37
CA GLN A 89 21.85 -16.94 29.74
C GLN A 89 23.34 -16.88 30.13
N GLY A 90 23.63 -16.15 31.21
CA GLY A 90 24.97 -16.05 31.81
C GLY A 90 25.17 -17.05 32.95
N GLY A 91 26.08 -16.72 33.86
CA GLY A 91 26.40 -17.57 35.02
C GLY A 91 25.26 -17.64 36.04
N VAL A 92 25.40 -18.54 37.01
CA VAL A 92 24.50 -18.56 38.18
C VAL A 92 24.85 -17.39 39.09
N ILE A 93 23.90 -16.49 39.30
CA ILE A 93 24.06 -15.30 40.18
C ILE A 93 23.41 -15.49 41.56
N GLY A 94 22.68 -16.58 41.74
CA GLY A 94 22.08 -16.91 43.02
C GLY A 94 21.25 -18.18 42.97
N MET A 95 20.65 -18.50 44.12
CA MET A 95 19.73 -19.62 44.25
C MET A 95 18.42 -19.08 44.82
N ALA A 96 17.31 -19.33 44.15
CA ALA A 96 15.99 -19.13 44.74
C ALA A 96 15.79 -20.13 45.88
N GLY A 97 15.31 -19.64 47.02
CA GLY A 97 15.07 -20.46 48.20
C GLY A 97 14.08 -21.59 47.91
N GLY A 98 14.44 -22.81 48.30
CA GLY A 98 13.54 -23.97 48.29
C GLY A 98 12.94 -24.21 49.68
N GLY A 99 11.68 -24.60 49.75
CA GLY A 99 10.93 -24.91 50.97
C GLY A 99 9.84 -25.97 50.71
N ASN A 100 9.33 -26.61 51.77
CA ASN A 100 8.28 -27.64 51.68
C ASN A 100 8.57 -28.78 50.68
N GLY A 101 9.79 -29.32 50.68
CA GLY A 101 10.17 -30.44 49.81
C GLY A 101 10.58 -30.04 48.38
N ILE A 102 10.60 -28.75 48.05
CA ILE A 102 11.06 -28.24 46.75
C ILE A 102 12.57 -27.93 46.80
N ALA A 103 13.31 -28.45 45.83
CA ALA A 103 14.74 -28.20 45.68
C ALA A 103 15.02 -26.72 45.34
N ARG A 104 16.19 -26.21 45.76
CA ARG A 104 16.64 -24.86 45.38
C ARG A 104 16.80 -24.77 43.87
N THR A 105 16.35 -23.67 43.28
CA THR A 105 16.43 -23.43 41.83
C THR A 105 17.51 -22.38 41.54
N PRO A 106 18.45 -22.61 40.61
CA PRO A 106 19.45 -21.61 40.24
C PRO A 106 18.81 -20.42 39.52
N ILE A 107 19.29 -19.22 39.86
CA ILE A 107 18.96 -17.97 39.17
C ILE A 107 20.15 -17.65 38.27
N PHE A 108 19.87 -17.49 36.97
CA PHE A 108 20.89 -17.18 35.99
C PHE A 108 20.89 -15.69 35.66
N GLU A 109 22.09 -15.15 35.43
CA GLU A 109 22.29 -13.83 34.83
C GLU A 109 21.65 -13.80 33.44
N GLN A 110 21.15 -12.64 33.03
CA GLN A 110 20.77 -12.40 31.64
C GLN A 110 21.72 -11.37 31.05
N ASN A 111 22.65 -11.84 30.22
CA ASN A 111 23.56 -10.98 29.50
C ASN A 111 22.81 -10.38 28.32
N GLN A 112 22.65 -9.06 28.33
CA GLN A 112 22.05 -8.31 27.24
C GLN A 112 23.11 -8.01 26.18
N HIS A 113 22.74 -8.22 24.93
CA HIS A 113 23.56 -7.89 23.78
C HIS A 113 22.83 -6.94 22.87
N SER A 114 23.61 -6.15 22.16
CA SER A 114 23.12 -5.29 21.09
C SER A 114 24.13 -5.26 19.95
N GLU A 115 23.64 -5.29 18.73
CA GLU A 115 24.45 -5.10 17.53
C GLU A 115 23.75 -4.12 16.60
N GLU A 116 24.49 -3.12 16.13
CA GLU A 116 24.03 -2.26 15.05
C GLU A 116 24.30 -2.95 13.70
N VAL A 117 23.22 -3.19 12.96
CA VAL A 117 23.28 -3.78 11.63
C VAL A 117 22.88 -2.71 10.62
N PHE A 118 23.70 -2.55 9.58
CA PHE A 118 23.36 -1.70 8.45
C PHE A 118 22.31 -2.39 7.58
N VAL A 119 21.18 -1.74 7.40
CA VAL A 119 20.10 -2.15 6.49
C VAL A 119 20.22 -1.30 5.22
N PRO A 120 20.53 -1.89 4.06
CA PRO A 120 20.63 -1.15 2.80
C PRO A 120 19.27 -0.60 2.37
N ALA A 121 19.28 0.40 1.49
CA ALA A 121 18.05 0.94 0.93
C ALA A 121 17.31 -0.12 0.09
N GLU A 122 15.98 -0.18 0.23
CA GLU A 122 15.12 -1.07 -0.53
C GLU A 122 14.20 -0.24 -1.43
N HIS A 123 14.39 -0.28 -2.75
CA HIS A 123 13.57 0.47 -3.71
C HIS A 123 12.42 -0.41 -4.22
N HIS A 124 11.25 -0.34 -3.59
CA HIS A 124 10.09 -1.15 -3.96
C HIS A 124 9.34 -0.61 -5.17
N CYS A 125 9.15 0.70 -5.21
CA CYS A 125 8.52 1.43 -6.31
C CYS A 125 8.96 2.88 -6.28
N GLU A 126 9.25 3.42 -7.46
CA GLU A 126 9.43 4.84 -7.69
C GLU A 126 8.37 5.33 -8.66
N ILE A 127 7.80 6.49 -8.39
CA ILE A 127 6.89 7.16 -9.33
C ILE A 127 7.40 8.56 -9.55
N THR A 128 7.61 8.90 -10.80
CA THR A 128 8.03 10.23 -11.21
C THR A 128 6.89 10.89 -11.96
N PHE A 129 6.40 12.03 -11.48
CA PHE A 129 5.48 12.89 -12.20
C PHE A 129 6.25 14.04 -12.81
N ILE A 130 6.03 14.32 -14.08
CA ILE A 130 6.71 15.40 -14.78
C ILE A 130 5.67 16.48 -15.08
N ALA A 131 5.91 17.66 -14.51
CA ALA A 131 5.13 18.85 -14.77
C ALA A 131 5.82 19.74 -15.80
N ASP A 132 5.03 20.39 -16.64
CA ASP A 132 5.51 21.44 -17.54
C ASP A 132 5.80 22.75 -16.78
N SER A 133 6.21 23.78 -17.52
CA SER A 133 6.51 25.10 -16.96
C SER A 133 5.31 25.81 -16.32
N SER A 134 4.07 25.36 -16.59
CA SER A 134 2.87 25.87 -15.91
C SER A 134 2.61 25.17 -14.57
N GLY A 135 3.38 24.13 -14.24
CA GLY A 135 3.13 23.27 -13.09
C GLY A 135 2.07 22.20 -13.35
N THR A 136 1.65 21.99 -14.61
CA THR A 136 0.66 20.95 -14.95
C THR A 136 1.37 19.64 -15.23
N ILE A 137 0.93 18.56 -14.59
CA ILE A 137 1.46 17.21 -14.80
C ILE A 137 1.11 16.73 -16.21
N THR A 138 2.12 16.46 -17.04
CA THR A 138 1.94 16.04 -18.44
C THR A 138 2.22 14.57 -18.67
N ARG A 139 3.09 13.97 -17.85
CA ARG A 139 3.45 12.54 -17.94
C ARG A 139 3.90 11.99 -16.59
N TYR A 140 3.97 10.67 -16.50
CA TYR A 140 4.53 9.95 -15.36
C TYR A 140 5.43 8.80 -15.83
N ASP A 141 6.32 8.35 -14.94
CA ASP A 141 7.17 7.17 -15.12
C ASP A 141 7.16 6.33 -13.83
N PHE A 142 7.39 5.02 -13.99
CA PHE A 142 7.50 4.05 -12.90
C PHE A 142 8.88 3.40 -12.88
N GLY A 143 9.49 3.39 -11.69
CA GLY A 143 10.65 2.56 -11.38
C GLY A 143 10.28 1.42 -10.43
N GLY A 144 10.88 0.24 -10.60
CA GLY A 144 10.67 -0.91 -9.70
C GLY A 144 9.45 -1.78 -10.02
N SER A 145 9.26 -2.84 -9.23
CA SER A 145 8.32 -3.94 -9.54
C SER A 145 7.09 -4.02 -8.62
N LYS A 146 7.07 -3.30 -7.49
CA LYS A 146 6.05 -3.44 -6.44
C LYS A 146 5.14 -2.22 -6.28
N CYS A 147 4.88 -1.47 -7.35
CA CYS A 147 4.10 -0.23 -7.27
C CYS A 147 2.64 -0.41 -6.83
N ASN A 148 2.00 -1.52 -7.20
CA ASN A 148 0.59 -1.74 -6.86
C ASN A 148 0.33 -1.85 -5.35
N ASP A 149 1.27 -2.39 -4.58
CA ASP A 149 1.08 -2.62 -3.15
C ASP A 149 1.11 -1.30 -2.35
N HIS A 150 1.88 -0.32 -2.84
CA HIS A 150 2.10 0.94 -2.14
C HIS A 150 1.19 2.08 -2.60
N VAL A 151 0.70 2.04 -3.85
CA VAL A 151 -0.06 3.14 -4.47
C VAL A 151 -1.57 3.02 -4.22
N ARG A 152 -2.07 1.86 -3.81
CA ARG A 152 -3.51 1.58 -3.65
C ARG A 152 -4.22 2.53 -2.67
N SER A 153 -3.56 2.93 -1.59
CA SER A 153 -4.10 3.87 -0.60
C SER A 153 -3.72 5.33 -0.89
N TRP A 154 -3.07 5.59 -2.02
CA TRP A 154 -2.55 6.91 -2.33
C TRP A 154 -3.61 7.86 -2.92
N GLY A 155 -3.38 9.17 -2.74
CA GLY A 155 -4.33 10.23 -3.08
C GLY A 155 -4.65 10.28 -4.56
N ARG A 156 -5.88 10.69 -4.87
CA ARG A 156 -6.33 11.00 -6.23
C ARG A 156 -6.64 12.48 -6.32
N PRO A 157 -6.48 13.10 -7.50
CA PRO A 157 -6.83 14.50 -7.64
C PRO A 157 -8.30 14.72 -7.28
N LYS A 158 -8.56 15.82 -6.61
CA LYS A 158 -9.91 16.27 -6.29
C LYS A 158 -10.58 16.66 -7.60
N ARG A 159 -11.84 16.24 -7.77
CA ARG A 159 -12.64 16.70 -8.91
C ARG A 159 -12.73 18.22 -8.84
N LYS A 160 -12.30 18.89 -9.91
CA LYS A 160 -12.57 20.32 -10.10
C LYS A 160 -14.10 20.48 -10.13
N LYS A 161 -14.64 21.30 -9.22
CA LYS A 161 -16.06 21.66 -9.18
C LYS A 161 -16.39 22.64 -10.29
#